data_AF-A0A7C5FQT4-F1
#
_entry.id   AF-A0A7C5FQT4-F1
#
_cell.length_a   1.000
_cell.length_b   1.000
_cell.length_c   1.000
_cell.angle_alpha   90.00
_cell.angle_beta   90.00
_cell.angle_gamma   90.00
#
_symmetry.space_group_name_H-M   'P 1'
#
loop_
_entity.id
_entity.type
_entity.pdbx_description
1 polymer ?
#
loop_
_entity_poly.entity_id
_entity_poly.type
_entity_poly.pdbx_seq_one_letter_code
_entity_poly.pdbx_strand_id
1 'polypeptide(L)'
;MLNKIFDYVSKFLVLWVILAVLVGYFLPNILLFFKNYTEWLFAFTMFGIGAVLNFSDFIPIFKKPQALLLGTLAQFGIMPILGFLIAKSLRLPSDLALGVILVGAVPGAMASNVISYLAKADVAYSIALTTTSTFLSPLLTPLFTYIFARTFIEIKFWQMFFSIIKMVILPLLFGLEIKYLFKEKV
;
A
#
# COMPACT_ATOMS: atom_id res chain seq x y z
N MET A 1 -7.33 -18.98 22.91
CA MET A 1 -6.39 -18.08 23.62
C MET A 1 -5.64 -17.17 22.64
N LEU A 2 -5.06 -17.71 21.55
CA LEU A 2 -4.41 -16.90 20.50
C LEU A 2 -5.31 -15.82 19.88
N ASN A 3 -6.56 -16.14 19.53
CA ASN A 3 -7.46 -15.16 18.89
C ASN A 3 -7.70 -13.92 19.77
N LYS A 4 -7.85 -14.10 21.09
CA LYS A 4 -7.96 -12.97 22.02
C LYS A 4 -6.70 -12.11 22.02
N ILE A 5 -5.51 -12.71 21.93
CA ILE A 5 -4.25 -11.96 21.85
C ILE A 5 -4.21 -11.15 20.54
N PHE A 6 -4.56 -11.76 19.40
CA PHE A 6 -4.61 -11.06 18.11
C PHE A 6 -5.64 -9.92 18.08
N ASP A 7 -6.80 -10.12 18.69
CA ASP A 7 -7.81 -9.07 18.84
C ASP A 7 -7.28 -7.89 19.67
N TYR A 8 -6.57 -8.18 20.76
CA TYR A 8 -5.94 -7.15 21.60
C TYR A 8 -4.84 -6.39 20.84
N VAL A 9 -3.95 -7.10 20.14
CA VAL A 9 -2.89 -6.47 19.33
C VAL A 9 -3.49 -5.59 18.24
N SER A 10 -4.52 -6.07 17.55
CA SER A 10 -5.21 -5.32 16.48
C SER A 10 -5.92 -4.08 17.01
N LYS A 11 -6.59 -4.20 18.16
CA LYS A 11 -7.28 -3.09 18.83
C LYS A 11 -6.33 -1.95 19.22
N PHE A 12 -5.12 -2.29 19.64
CA PHE A 12 -4.11 -1.31 20.07
C PHE A 12 -3.05 -1.02 19.02
N LEU A 13 -3.30 -1.35 17.75
CA LEU A 13 -2.33 -1.19 16.65
C LEU A 13 -1.69 0.21 16.61
N VAL A 14 -2.49 1.27 16.76
CA VAL A 14 -2.00 2.65 16.76
C VAL A 14 -1.01 2.90 17.90
N LEU A 15 -1.28 2.37 19.10
CA LEU A 15 -0.35 2.49 20.24
C LEU A 15 0.95 1.72 19.97
N TRP A 16 0.87 0.54 19.36
CA TRP A 16 2.05 -0.22 18.97
C TRP A 16 2.90 0.50 17.93
N VAL A 17 2.27 1.16 16.95
CA VAL A 17 2.97 1.99 15.96
C VAL A 17 3.66 3.17 16.63
N ILE A 18 2.98 3.91 17.52
CA ILE A 18 3.59 5.01 18.27
C ILE A 18 4.77 4.52 19.11
N LEU A 19 4.61 3.40 19.81
CA LEU A 19 5.68 2.80 20.60
C LEU A 19 6.87 2.38 19.72
N ALA A 20 6.64 1.79 18.55
CA ALA A 20 7.69 1.44 17.60
C ALA A 20 8.45 2.68 17.08
N VAL A 21 7.74 3.78 16.82
CA VAL A 21 8.36 5.06 16.43
C VAL A 21 9.23 5.61 17.58
N LEU A 22 8.72 5.60 18.82
CA LEU A 22 9.48 6.04 19.99
C LEU A 22 10.73 5.18 20.21
N VAL A 23 10.60 3.86 20.11
CA VAL A 23 11.75 2.94 20.19
C VAL A 23 12.75 3.20 19.07
N GLY A 24 12.29 3.42 17.83
CA GLY A 24 13.17 3.75 16.72
C GLY A 24 13.92 5.05 16.88
N TYR A 25 13.30 6.04 17.53
CA TYR A 25 13.90 7.34 17.80
C TYR A 25 14.93 7.28 18.95
N PHE A 26 14.60 6.63 20.07
CA PHE A 26 15.45 6.61 21.27
C PHE A 26 16.43 5.43 21.32
N LEU A 27 16.10 4.30 20.70
CA LEU A 27 16.87 3.05 20.76
C LEU A 27 17.05 2.45 19.34
N PRO A 28 17.67 3.20 18.40
CA PRO A 28 17.72 2.80 16.99
C PRO A 28 18.42 1.45 16.77
N ASN A 29 19.41 1.10 17.59
CA ASN A 29 20.16 -0.16 17.49
C ASN A 29 19.28 -1.41 17.53
N ILE A 30 18.15 -1.35 18.25
CA ILE A 30 17.18 -2.45 18.33
C ILE A 30 16.49 -2.66 16.99
N LEU A 31 16.13 -1.57 16.29
CA LEU A 31 15.40 -1.63 15.01
C LEU A 31 16.33 -1.76 13.80
N LEU A 32 17.58 -1.31 13.90
CA LEU A 32 18.57 -1.45 12.82
C LEU A 32 18.83 -2.91 12.45
N PHE A 33 18.66 -3.84 13.40
CA PHE A 33 18.68 -5.28 13.12
C PHE A 33 17.69 -5.68 12.02
N PHE A 34 16.48 -5.09 12.02
CA PHE A 34 15.44 -5.40 11.04
C PHE A 34 15.66 -4.77 9.67
N LYS A 35 16.61 -3.82 9.53
CA LYS A 35 16.86 -3.09 8.28
C LYS A 35 17.07 -4.02 7.08
N ASN A 36 17.80 -5.12 7.27
CA ASN A 36 18.09 -6.11 6.23
C ASN A 36 16.91 -7.04 5.91
N TYR A 37 15.87 -7.03 6.76
CA TYR A 37 14.68 -7.87 6.63
C TYR A 37 13.44 -7.08 6.23
N THR A 38 13.50 -5.74 6.15
CA THR A 38 12.33 -4.89 5.84
C THR A 38 11.63 -5.30 4.56
N GLU A 39 12.37 -5.59 3.49
CA GLU A 39 11.79 -6.02 2.21
C GLU A 39 11.06 -7.36 2.35
N TRP A 40 11.65 -8.32 3.08
CA TRP A 40 11.06 -9.63 3.33
C TRP A 40 9.82 -9.56 4.22
N LEU A 41 9.87 -8.74 5.27
CA LEU A 41 8.74 -8.49 6.15
C LEU A 41 7.57 -7.85 5.38
N PHE A 42 7.86 -6.89 4.51
CA PHE A 42 6.85 -6.26 3.66
C PHE A 42 6.30 -7.22 2.61
N ALA A 43 7.14 -8.05 1.98
CA ALA A 43 6.68 -9.10 1.08
C ALA A 43 5.76 -10.10 1.80
N PHE A 44 6.07 -10.45 3.05
CA PHE A 44 5.24 -11.33 3.87
C PHE A 44 3.87 -10.71 4.19
N THR A 45 3.80 -9.41 4.46
CA THR A 45 2.49 -8.74 4.66
C THR A 45 1.68 -8.71 3.36
N MET A 46 2.31 -8.47 2.21
CA MET A 46 1.65 -8.51 0.90
C MET A 46 1.15 -9.90 0.54
N PHE A 47 1.91 -10.94 0.88
CA PHE A 47 1.45 -12.33 0.81
C PHE A 47 0.20 -12.56 1.66
N GLY A 48 0.21 -12.10 2.92
CA GLY A 48 -0.95 -12.19 3.81
C GLY A 48 -2.19 -11.50 3.24
N ILE A 49 -2.04 -10.33 2.61
CA ILE A 49 -3.13 -9.65 1.91
C ILE A 49 -3.64 -10.52 0.74
N GLY A 50 -2.74 -11.07 -0.07
CA GLY A 50 -3.08 -11.98 -1.17
C GLY A 50 -3.89 -13.20 -0.72
N ALA A 51 -3.51 -13.80 0.42
CA ALA A 51 -4.19 -14.96 1.00
C ALA A 51 -5.61 -14.63 1.53
N VAL A 52 -5.95 -13.36 1.71
CA VAL A 52 -7.29 -12.92 2.16
C VAL A 52 -8.16 -12.47 0.98
N LEU A 53 -7.58 -12.09 -0.17
CA LEU A 53 -8.33 -11.69 -1.36
C LEU A 53 -9.13 -12.83 -1.99
N ASN A 54 -10.30 -12.52 -2.56
CA ASN A 54 -11.13 -13.49 -3.28
C ASN A 54 -11.18 -13.18 -4.77
N PHE A 55 -11.36 -14.19 -5.63
CA PHE A 55 -11.61 -13.95 -7.06
C PHE A 55 -12.86 -13.12 -7.31
N SER A 56 -13.85 -13.19 -6.41
CA SER A 56 -15.05 -12.35 -6.46
C SER A 56 -14.74 -10.87 -6.36
N ASP A 57 -13.63 -10.49 -5.74
CA ASP A 57 -13.20 -9.10 -5.56
C ASP A 57 -12.79 -8.45 -6.88
N PHE A 58 -12.51 -9.27 -7.90
CA PHE A 58 -12.20 -8.83 -9.26
C PHE A 58 -13.44 -8.70 -10.14
N ILE A 59 -14.59 -9.28 -9.77
CA ILE A 59 -15.82 -9.21 -10.56
C ILE A 59 -16.30 -7.76 -10.79
N PRO A 60 -16.29 -6.85 -9.79
CA PRO A 60 -16.73 -5.47 -9.99
C PRO A 60 -15.93 -4.72 -11.05
N ILE A 61 -14.66 -5.08 -11.28
CA ILE A 61 -13.78 -4.48 -12.30
C ILE A 61 -14.42 -4.61 -13.68
N PHE A 62 -14.97 -5.80 -13.99
CA PHE A 62 -15.59 -6.08 -15.28
C PHE A 62 -17.02 -5.53 -15.40
N LYS A 63 -17.73 -5.35 -14.28
CA LYS A 63 -19.11 -4.84 -14.27
C LYS A 63 -19.20 -3.33 -14.47
N LYS A 64 -18.27 -2.56 -13.89
CA LYS A 64 -18.27 -1.08 -13.94
C LYS A 64 -16.86 -0.51 -14.15
N PRO A 65 -16.20 -0.80 -15.29
CA PRO A 65 -14.82 -0.40 -15.53
C PRO A 65 -14.63 1.13 -15.55
N GLN A 66 -15.62 1.89 -16.03
CA GLN A 66 -15.54 3.36 -16.09
C GLN A 66 -15.43 3.98 -14.69
N ALA A 67 -16.24 3.52 -13.73
CA ALA A 67 -16.19 4.02 -12.36
C ALA A 67 -14.84 3.72 -11.70
N LEU A 68 -14.35 2.49 -11.90
CA LEU A 68 -13.06 2.04 -11.36
C LEU A 68 -11.87 2.83 -11.94
N LEU A 69 -11.90 3.10 -13.25
CA LEU A 69 -10.89 3.95 -13.90
C LEU A 69 -10.92 5.37 -13.35
N LEU A 70 -12.10 5.96 -13.16
CA LEU A 70 -12.23 7.28 -12.54
C LEU A 70 -11.67 7.29 -11.12
N GLY A 71 -11.97 6.29 -10.29
CA GLY A 71 -11.40 6.15 -8.95
C GLY A 71 -9.88 6.02 -8.98
N THR A 72 -9.35 5.22 -9.90
CA THR A 72 -7.90 5.00 -10.05
C THR A 72 -7.20 6.29 -10.48
N LEU A 73 -7.76 7.01 -11.46
CA LEU A 73 -7.25 8.30 -11.90
C LEU A 73 -7.34 9.36 -10.81
N ALA A 74 -8.42 9.38 -10.04
CA ALA A 74 -8.55 10.28 -8.89
C ALA A 74 -7.47 9.96 -7.84
N GLN A 75 -7.23 8.69 -7.54
CA GLN A 75 -6.24 8.27 -6.58
C GLN A 75 -4.82 8.66 -6.99
N PHE A 76 -4.39 8.26 -8.19
CA PHE A 76 -3.04 8.55 -8.68
C PHE A 76 -2.89 9.97 -9.26
N GLY A 77 -3.97 10.70 -9.46
CA GLY A 77 -3.94 12.11 -9.82
C GLY A 77 -3.88 13.00 -8.59
N ILE A 78 -4.89 12.92 -7.72
CA ILE A 78 -5.07 13.85 -6.60
C ILE A 78 -3.96 13.68 -5.57
N MET A 79 -3.66 12.44 -5.14
CA MET A 79 -2.73 12.21 -4.04
C MET A 79 -1.28 12.63 -4.37
N PRO A 80 -0.70 12.29 -5.53
CA PRO A 80 0.64 12.77 -5.90
C PRO A 80 0.71 14.28 -6.11
N ILE A 81 -0.34 14.88 -6.70
CA ILE A 81 -0.43 16.34 -6.86
C ILE A 81 -0.41 17.02 -5.49
N LEU A 82 -1.20 16.54 -4.54
CA LEU A 82 -1.20 17.08 -3.18
C LEU A 82 0.17 16.91 -2.52
N GLY A 83 0.80 15.74 -2.64
CA GLY A 83 2.15 15.51 -2.12
C GLY A 83 3.18 16.48 -2.69
N PHE A 84 3.14 16.73 -4.00
CA PHE A 84 3.99 17.71 -4.67
C PHE A 84 3.72 19.15 -4.20
N LEU A 85 2.45 19.54 -4.12
CA LEU A 85 2.06 20.88 -3.68
C LEU A 85 2.49 21.12 -2.23
N ILE A 86 2.34 20.14 -1.34
CA ILE A 86 2.80 20.21 0.06
C ILE A 86 4.32 20.36 0.09
N ALA A 87 5.06 19.50 -0.62
CA ALA A 87 6.52 19.55 -0.68
C ALA A 87 7.05 20.91 -1.15
N LYS A 88 6.42 21.47 -2.20
CA LYS A 88 6.79 22.79 -2.74
C LYS A 88 6.42 23.94 -1.81
N SER A 89 5.22 23.91 -1.24
CA SER A 89 4.70 24.98 -0.38
C SER A 89 5.50 25.10 0.92
N LEU A 90 5.89 23.96 1.49
CA LEU A 90 6.69 23.89 2.71
C LEU A 90 8.21 23.97 2.45
N ARG A 91 8.63 24.06 1.18
CA ARG A 91 10.05 24.09 0.77
C ARG A 91 10.85 22.94 1.40
N LEU A 92 10.30 21.73 1.32
CA LEU A 92 10.92 20.56 1.94
C LEU A 92 12.28 20.26 1.28
N PRO A 93 13.27 19.77 2.05
CA PRO A 93 14.49 19.22 1.49
C PRO A 93 14.17 18.01 0.60
N SER A 94 15.03 17.74 -0.38
CA SER A 94 14.76 16.76 -1.45
C SER A 94 14.36 15.37 -0.93
N ASP A 95 14.98 14.89 0.15
CA ASP A 95 14.69 13.57 0.71
C ASP A 95 13.27 13.49 1.32
N LEU A 96 12.85 14.56 2.03
CA LEU A 96 11.51 14.64 2.60
C LEU A 96 10.45 14.87 1.50
N ALA A 97 10.77 15.70 0.51
CA ALA A 97 9.90 15.91 -0.65
C ALA A 97 9.64 14.59 -1.39
N LEU A 98 10.69 13.80 -1.63
CA LEU A 98 10.57 12.47 -2.23
C LEU A 98 9.67 11.56 -1.39
N GLY A 99 9.88 11.50 -0.07
CA GLY A 99 9.06 10.69 0.83
C GLY A 99 7.57 11.06 0.76
N VAL A 100 7.23 12.35 0.82
CA VAL A 100 5.84 12.83 0.76
C VAL A 100 5.19 12.53 -0.60
N ILE A 101 5.92 12.74 -1.70
CA ILE A 101 5.41 12.46 -3.05
C ILE A 101 5.22 10.94 -3.25
N LEU A 102 6.16 10.12 -2.77
CA LEU A 102 6.07 8.65 -2.82
C LEU A 102 4.84 8.14 -2.05
N VAL A 103 4.58 8.67 -0.85
CA VAL A 103 3.37 8.33 -0.07
C VAL A 103 2.09 8.69 -0.82
N GLY A 104 2.10 9.79 -1.58
CA GLY A 104 0.97 10.14 -2.45
C GLY A 104 0.84 9.25 -3.69
N ALA A 105 1.94 8.67 -4.19
CA ALA A 105 1.98 7.90 -5.43
C ALA A 105 1.78 6.39 -5.25
N VAL A 106 1.66 5.88 -4.03
CA VAL A 106 1.38 4.47 -3.76
C VAL A 106 -0.12 4.15 -3.81
N PRO A 107 -0.50 2.90 -4.12
CA PRO A 107 -1.89 2.46 -4.09
C PRO A 107 -2.49 2.51 -2.68
N GLY A 108 -3.79 2.24 -2.60
CA GLY A 108 -4.58 2.44 -1.39
C GLY A 108 -4.32 1.31 -0.41
N ALA A 109 -4.47 1.59 0.89
CA ALA A 109 -4.36 0.56 1.92
C ALA A 109 -5.73 -0.08 2.19
N MET A 110 -5.74 -1.38 2.51
CA MET A 110 -6.95 -2.16 2.82
C MET A 110 -7.80 -1.59 3.97
N ALA A 111 -7.25 -0.69 4.79
CA ALA A 111 -7.99 0.05 5.81
C ALA A 111 -9.15 0.88 5.21
N SER A 112 -9.03 1.31 3.94
CA SER A 112 -10.11 2.00 3.22
C SER A 112 -11.39 1.17 3.15
N ASN A 113 -11.29 -0.16 3.01
CA ASN A 113 -12.44 -1.06 2.90
C ASN A 113 -13.27 -1.05 4.21
N VAL A 114 -12.59 -1.04 5.36
CA VAL A 114 -13.23 -0.96 6.68
C VAL A 114 -13.90 0.41 6.87
N ILE A 115 -13.22 1.49 6.49
CA ILE A 115 -13.79 2.84 6.57
C ILE A 115 -15.00 2.98 5.66
N SER A 116 -14.95 2.45 4.44
CA SER A 116 -16.09 2.43 3.51
C SER A 116 -17.28 1.68 4.12
N TYR A 117 -17.05 0.54 4.78
CA TYR A 117 -18.10 -0.19 5.48
C TYR A 117 -18.74 0.63 6.60
N LEU A 118 -17.92 1.26 7.47
CA LEU A 118 -18.41 2.10 8.56
C LEU A 118 -19.17 3.34 8.04
N ALA A 119 -18.74 3.89 6.91
CA ALA A 119 -19.38 5.02 6.25
C ALA A 119 -20.63 4.63 5.44
N LYS A 120 -21.03 3.35 5.43
CA LYS A 120 -22.13 2.80 4.60
C LYS A 120 -21.96 3.08 3.10
N ALA A 121 -20.71 3.18 2.65
CA ALA A 121 -20.36 3.33 1.25
C ALA A 121 -20.33 1.97 0.53
N ASP A 122 -20.10 1.99 -0.78
CA ASP A 122 -19.96 0.77 -1.58
C ASP A 122 -18.61 0.08 -1.28
N VAL A 123 -18.66 -0.93 -0.40
CA VAL A 123 -17.49 -1.73 0.00
C VAL A 123 -16.93 -2.53 -1.16
N ALA A 124 -17.79 -3.05 -2.05
CA ALA A 124 -17.35 -3.82 -3.21
C ALA A 124 -16.55 -2.93 -4.18
N TYR A 125 -16.96 -1.67 -4.34
CA TYR A 125 -16.21 -0.67 -5.09
C TYR A 125 -14.86 -0.35 -4.44
N SER A 126 -14.82 -0.17 -3.11
CA SER A 126 -13.57 0.12 -2.37
C SER A 126 -12.55 -1.01 -2.52
N ILE A 127 -13.00 -2.26 -2.40
CA ILE A 127 -12.16 -3.45 -2.59
C ILE A 127 -11.65 -3.53 -4.03
N ALA A 128 -12.53 -3.32 -5.01
CA ALA A 128 -12.16 -3.39 -6.42
C ALA A 128 -11.14 -2.30 -6.80
N LEU A 129 -11.34 -1.07 -6.30
CA LEU A 129 -10.42 0.05 -6.50
C LEU A 129 -9.05 -0.22 -5.85
N THR A 130 -9.04 -0.71 -4.62
CA THR A 130 -7.78 -1.05 -3.90
C THR A 130 -7.03 -2.16 -4.61
N THR A 131 -7.73 -3.22 -5.02
CA THR A 131 -7.15 -4.33 -5.78
C THR A 131 -6.56 -3.82 -7.11
N THR A 132 -7.35 -3.07 -7.88
CA THR A 132 -6.93 -2.58 -9.19
C THR A 132 -5.75 -1.62 -9.09
N SER A 133 -5.80 -0.65 -8.18
CA SER A 133 -4.68 0.28 -7.95
C SER A 133 -3.41 -0.45 -7.52
N THR A 134 -3.53 -1.51 -6.71
CA THR A 134 -2.39 -2.35 -6.32
C THR A 134 -1.76 -3.05 -7.52
N PHE A 135 -2.57 -3.68 -8.39
CA PHE A 135 -2.04 -4.33 -9.60
C PHE A 135 -1.48 -3.34 -10.63
N LEU A 136 -2.00 -2.12 -10.70
CA LEU A 136 -1.48 -1.06 -11.58
C LEU A 136 -0.27 -0.32 -10.98
N SER A 137 -0.02 -0.46 -9.68
CA SER A 137 1.04 0.26 -8.97
C SER A 137 2.45 0.09 -9.53
N PRO A 138 2.89 -1.06 -10.09
CA PRO A 138 4.22 -1.18 -10.67
C PRO A 138 4.47 -0.16 -11.77
N LEU A 139 3.43 0.21 -12.53
CA LEU A 139 3.53 1.22 -13.57
C LEU A 139 3.22 2.62 -13.05
N LEU A 140 2.09 2.77 -12.34
CA LEU A 140 1.59 4.10 -11.97
C LEU A 140 2.44 4.75 -10.86
N THR A 141 2.86 4.00 -9.84
CA THR A 141 3.65 4.57 -8.74
C THR A 141 4.99 5.14 -9.22
N PRO A 142 5.81 4.41 -10.00
CA PRO A 142 7.05 4.98 -10.56
C PRO A 142 6.78 6.11 -11.54
N LEU A 143 5.71 6.04 -12.34
CA LEU A 143 5.36 7.08 -13.31
C LEU A 143 5.04 8.41 -12.62
N PHE A 144 4.13 8.41 -11.65
CA PHE A 144 3.74 9.62 -10.94
C PHE A 144 4.87 10.14 -10.05
N THR A 145 5.64 9.25 -9.42
CA THR A 145 6.87 9.65 -8.71
C THR A 145 7.85 10.32 -9.67
N TYR A 146 8.09 9.74 -10.84
CA TYR A 146 8.98 10.34 -11.85
C TYR A 146 8.48 11.71 -12.30
N ILE A 147 7.18 11.88 -12.55
CA ILE A 147 6.61 13.16 -12.99
C ILE A 147 6.78 14.25 -11.93
N PHE A 148 6.48 13.95 -10.67
CA PHE A 148 6.40 14.96 -9.60
C PHE A 148 7.70 15.12 -8.79
N ALA A 149 8.47 14.04 -8.58
CA ALA A 149 9.68 14.08 -7.75
C ALA A 149 10.97 14.36 -8.53
N ARG A 150 10.98 14.26 -9.87
CA ARG A 150 12.19 14.51 -10.69
C ARG A 150 12.80 15.90 -10.53
N THR A 151 12.02 16.88 -10.07
CA THR A 151 12.51 18.24 -9.81
C THR A 151 13.32 18.33 -8.51
N PHE A 152 13.25 17.31 -7.65
CA PHE A 152 13.92 17.27 -6.36
C PHE A 152 15.10 16.29 -6.35
N ILE A 153 14.98 15.15 -7.05
CA ILE A 153 15.98 14.08 -7.07
C ILE A 153 15.85 13.22 -8.33
N GLU A 154 16.94 12.56 -8.73
CA GLU A 154 16.94 11.62 -9.85
C GLU A 154 16.09 10.38 -9.54
N ILE A 155 15.10 10.09 -10.39
CA ILE A 155 14.18 8.96 -10.21
C ILE A 155 14.55 7.80 -11.12
N LYS A 156 14.90 6.67 -10.51
CA LYS A 156 15.19 5.40 -11.20
C LYS A 156 13.91 4.60 -11.44
N PHE A 157 13.15 5.01 -12.45
CA PHE A 157 11.85 4.41 -12.80
C PHE A 157 11.87 2.88 -12.84
N TRP A 158 12.79 2.29 -13.61
CA TRP A 158 12.87 0.83 -13.78
C TRP A 158 13.22 0.09 -12.50
N GLN A 159 14.07 0.69 -11.65
CA GLN A 159 14.40 0.10 -10.35
C GLN A 159 13.15 0.02 -9.47
N MET A 160 12.36 1.10 -9.41
CA MET A 160 11.11 1.12 -8.65
C MET A 160 10.09 0.12 -9.22
N PHE A 161 9.94 0.07 -10.55
CA PHE A 161 9.06 -0.87 -11.25
C PHE A 161 9.35 -2.33 -10.82
N PHE A 162 10.61 -2.76 -10.95
CA PHE A 162 11.00 -4.12 -10.56
C PHE A 162 10.92 -4.35 -9.05
N SER A 163 11.18 -3.33 -8.23
CA SER A 163 11.03 -3.42 -6.77
C SER A 163 9.58 -3.70 -6.38
N ILE A 164 8.62 -2.98 -6.97
CA ILE A 164 7.19 -3.16 -6.68
C ILE A 164 6.73 -4.54 -7.15
N ILE A 165 7.16 -5.00 -8.32
CA ILE A 165 6.83 -6.37 -8.77
C ILE A 165 7.31 -7.41 -7.74
N LYS A 166 8.56 -7.31 -7.29
CA LYS A 166 9.16 -8.27 -6.38
C LYS A 166 8.55 -8.23 -4.98
N MET A 167 8.29 -7.03 -4.45
CA MET A 167 7.86 -6.86 -3.06
C MET A 167 6.35 -6.86 -2.87
N VAL A 168 5.58 -6.52 -3.91
CA VAL A 168 4.11 -6.39 -3.84
C VAL A 168 3.44 -7.45 -4.69
N ILE A 169 3.69 -7.46 -6.00
CA ILE A 169 2.89 -8.26 -6.93
C ILE A 169 3.16 -9.76 -6.78
N LEU A 170 4.43 -10.18 -6.74
CA LEU A 170 4.76 -11.60 -6.63
C LEU A 170 4.24 -12.22 -5.32
N PRO A 171 4.47 -11.64 -4.13
CA PRO A 171 3.97 -12.22 -2.89
C PRO A 171 2.44 -12.22 -2.83
N LEU A 172 1.79 -11.16 -3.31
CA LEU A 172 0.33 -11.07 -3.36
C LEU A 172 -0.28 -12.15 -4.26
N LEU A 173 0.24 -12.33 -5.47
CA LEU A 173 -0.20 -13.39 -6.39
C LEU A 173 0.00 -14.77 -5.78
N PHE A 174 1.13 -15.00 -5.13
CA PHE A 174 1.42 -16.27 -4.45
C PHE A 174 0.43 -16.54 -3.30
N GLY A 175 0.08 -15.52 -2.52
CA GLY A 175 -0.95 -15.63 -1.47
C GLY A 175 -2.32 -15.99 -2.05
N LEU A 176 -2.71 -15.32 -3.15
CA LEU A 176 -3.98 -15.58 -3.84
C LEU A 176 -4.02 -17.00 -4.43
N GLU A 177 -2.92 -17.47 -5.01
CA GLU A 177 -2.79 -18.81 -5.57
C GLU A 177 -2.91 -19.89 -4.48
N ILE A 178 -2.22 -19.72 -3.36
CA ILE A 178 -2.37 -20.63 -2.21
C ILE A 178 -3.83 -20.68 -1.77
N LYS A 179 -4.48 -19.53 -1.59
CA LYS A 179 -5.90 -19.51 -1.20
C LYS A 179 -6.78 -20.26 -2.21
N TYR A 180 -6.53 -20.08 -3.51
CA TYR A 180 -7.25 -20.78 -4.57
C TYR A 180 -7.12 -22.30 -4.47
N LEU A 181 -5.90 -22.78 -4.22
CA LEU A 181 -5.59 -24.21 -4.13
C LEU A 181 -6.17 -24.84 -2.86
N PHE A 182 -6.21 -24.11 -1.74
CA PHE A 182 -6.60 -24.62 -0.44
C PHE A 182 -8.03 -24.26 0.00
N LYS A 183 -8.85 -23.69 -0.92
CA LYS A 183 -10.29 -23.29 -0.96
C LYS A 183 -11.23 -23.46 0.25
N GLU A 184 -10.94 -24.30 1.25
CA GLU A 184 -11.78 -24.58 2.43
C GLU A 184 -11.02 -24.77 3.77
N LYS A 185 -9.70 -24.57 3.86
CA LYS A 185 -8.94 -24.80 5.12
C LYS A 185 -8.22 -23.58 5.72
N VAL A 186 -8.30 -22.40 5.08
CA VAL A 186 -7.68 -21.14 5.53
C VAL A 186 -8.69 -20.01 5.48
#